data_AF-A0A359E8V3-F1
#
_entry.id   AF-A0A359E8V3-F1
#
_cell.length_a   1.000
_cell.length_b   1.000
_cell.length_c   1.000
_cell.angle_alpha   90.00
_cell.angle_beta   90.00
_cell.angle_gamma   90.00
#
_symmetry.space_group_name_H-M   'P 1'
#
loop_
_entity.id
_entity.type
_entity.pdbx_description
1 polymer ?
#
loop_
_entity_poly.entity_id
_entity_poly.type
_entity_poly.pdbx_seq_one_letter_code
_entity_poly.pdbx_strand_id
1 'polypeptide(L)'
;MSSFVDVALPAAVRKQFTYHVPKELMNSVQAGQRVWIPFRNYYAIGVIVRVHDQTPSFKTKPIRKILDEEPILSNELLALTQWISRFYYSSWGETIQAALPSGLNFVSRKYLRISDSVDRNKLNKDEKEVISDLQETETTLKEA
;
A
#
# COMPACT_ATOMS: atom_id res chain seq x y z
N MET A 1 14.23 3.43 18.10
CA MET A 1 12.81 3.06 17.89
C MET A 1 12.47 3.62 16.54
N SER A 2 12.40 2.76 15.54
CA SER A 2 12.40 3.13 14.11
C SER A 2 11.23 4.04 13.74
N SER A 3 11.50 5.32 13.49
CA SER A 3 10.46 6.34 13.28
C SER A 3 10.00 6.48 11.82
N PHE A 4 10.82 6.03 10.87
CA PHE A 4 10.58 6.22 9.43
C PHE A 4 10.89 4.96 8.62
N VAL A 5 10.24 4.88 7.47
CA VAL A 5 10.50 3.86 6.46
C VAL A 5 10.64 4.48 5.09
N ASP A 6 11.48 3.89 4.25
CA ASP A 6 11.48 4.12 2.82
C ASP A 6 10.74 3.00 2.11
N VAL A 7 9.82 3.39 1.24
CA VAL A 7 8.93 2.48 0.53
C VAL A 7 9.23 2.54 -0.97
N ALA A 8 9.48 1.38 -1.57
CA ALA A 8 9.53 1.20 -3.01
C ALA A 8 8.12 0.91 -3.55
N LEU A 9 7.73 1.61 -4.61
CA LEU A 9 6.46 1.43 -5.30
C LEU A 9 6.69 0.87 -6.71
N PRO A 10 5.83 -0.02 -7.21
CA PRO A 10 5.89 -0.53 -8.59
C PRO A 10 5.39 0.52 -9.58
N ALA A 11 6.09 1.64 -9.62
CA ALA A 11 5.87 2.75 -10.52
C ALA A 11 7.20 3.10 -11.18
N ALA A 12 7.17 3.68 -12.37
CA ALA A 12 8.33 4.13 -13.13
C ALA A 12 9.04 5.35 -12.50
N VAL A 13 9.35 5.27 -11.20
CA VAL A 13 10.03 6.28 -10.40
C VAL A 13 11.21 5.62 -9.70
N ARG A 14 12.42 6.06 -10.03
CA ARG A 14 13.68 5.51 -9.49
C ARG A 14 14.05 6.07 -8.10
N LYS A 15 13.03 6.39 -7.30
CA LYS A 15 13.17 6.92 -5.94
C LYS A 15 12.25 6.17 -5.00
N GLN A 16 12.66 6.06 -3.74
CA GLN A 16 11.82 5.59 -2.66
C GLN A 16 11.06 6.77 -2.06
N PHE A 17 9.98 6.46 -1.36
CA PHE A 17 9.15 7.45 -0.67
C PHE A 17 9.23 7.22 0.83
N THR A 18 9.57 8.27 1.58
CA THR A 18 9.72 8.19 3.03
C THR A 18 8.40 8.47 3.74
N TYR A 19 8.01 7.58 4.64
CA TYR A 19 6.82 7.69 5.50
C TYR A 19 7.23 7.60 6.97
N HIS A 20 6.47 8.22 7.86
CA HIS A 20 6.63 7.96 9.30
C HIS A 20 5.78 6.78 9.73
N VAL A 21 6.25 6.06 10.75
CA VAL A 21 5.57 4.92 11.34
C VAL A 21 4.65 5.42 12.48
N PRO A 22 3.34 5.20 12.41
CA PRO A 22 2.43 5.44 13.53
C PRO A 22 2.83 4.64 14.77
N LYS A 23 2.57 5.17 15.98
CA LYS A 23 2.98 4.55 17.24
C LYS A 23 2.50 3.10 17.37
N GLU A 24 1.31 2.80 16.86
CA GLU A 24 0.69 1.48 16.92
C GLU A 24 1.41 0.45 16.05
N LEU A 25 2.22 0.89 15.07
CA LEU A 25 2.93 0.02 14.12
C LEU A 25 4.44 -0.08 14.41
N MET A 26 4.95 0.64 15.42
CA MET A 26 6.39 0.73 15.70
C MET A 26 7.06 -0.63 15.98
N ASN A 27 6.33 -1.57 16.58
CA ASN A 27 6.87 -2.88 16.96
C ASN A 27 6.74 -3.94 15.86
N SER A 28 5.98 -3.67 14.80
CA SER A 28 5.73 -4.64 13.72
C SER A 28 6.42 -4.27 12.42
N VAL A 29 7.00 -3.08 12.32
CA VAL A 29 7.60 -2.57 11.09
C VAL A 29 8.95 -3.23 10.79
N GLN A 30 9.06 -3.85 9.63
CA GLN A 30 10.25 -4.54 9.15
C GLN A 30 10.47 -4.30 7.65
N ALA A 31 11.73 -4.32 7.20
CA ALA A 31 12.04 -4.30 5.78
C ALA A 31 11.55 -5.60 5.11
N GLY A 32 11.05 -5.49 3.89
CA GLY A 32 10.50 -6.59 3.10
C GLY A 32 9.01 -6.84 3.28
N GLN A 33 8.34 -6.14 4.20
CA GLN A 33 6.88 -6.17 4.33
C GLN A 33 6.20 -5.28 3.28
N ARG A 34 4.99 -5.66 2.85
CA ARG A 34 4.13 -4.75 2.08
C ARG A 34 3.38 -3.81 3.00
N VAL A 35 3.21 -2.59 2.53
CA VAL A 35 2.49 -1.53 3.23
C VAL A 35 1.47 -0.88 2.33
N TRP A 36 0.34 -0.52 2.93
CA TRP A 36 -0.65 0.34 2.32
C TRP A 36 -0.36 1.78 2.73
N ILE A 37 -0.21 2.67 1.75
CA ILE A 37 0.31 4.02 1.96
C ILE A 37 -0.45 5.05 1.10
N PRO A 38 -0.63 6.28 1.60
CA PRO A 38 -1.18 7.35 0.77
C PRO A 38 -0.16 7.77 -0.29
N PHE A 39 -0.58 7.75 -1.55
CA PHE A 39 0.25 8.14 -2.70
C PHE A 39 -0.56 9.01 -3.65
N ARG A 40 -0.16 10.29 -3.79
CA ARG A 40 -0.92 11.32 -4.52
C ARG A 40 -2.38 11.39 -4.00
N ASN A 41 -3.36 11.11 -4.86
CA ASN A 41 -4.81 11.14 -4.61
C ASN A 41 -5.42 9.74 -4.41
N TYR A 42 -4.60 8.70 -4.27
CA TYR A 42 -5.07 7.33 -4.00
C TYR A 42 -4.19 6.66 -2.94
N TYR A 43 -4.50 5.41 -2.62
CA TYR A 43 -3.64 4.59 -1.77
C TYR A 43 -2.98 3.51 -2.61
N ALA A 44 -1.68 3.35 -2.44
CA ALA A 44 -0.90 2.35 -3.14
C ALA A 44 -0.44 1.26 -2.16
N ILE A 45 -0.13 0.09 -2.73
CA ILE A 45 0.68 -0.90 -2.03
C ILE A 45 2.13 -0.61 -2.40
N GLY A 46 3.04 -0.72 -1.44
CA GLY A 46 4.48 -0.60 -1.61
C GLY A 46 5.21 -1.61 -0.73
N VAL A 47 6.52 -1.75 -0.88
CA VAL A 47 7.37 -2.58 -0.01
C VAL A 47 8.31 -1.69 0.79
N ILE A 48 8.40 -1.93 2.09
CA ILE A 48 9.41 -1.29 2.94
C ILE A 48 10.78 -1.83 2.53
N VAL A 49 11.67 -0.95 2.09
CA VAL A 49 13.03 -1.32 1.68
C VAL A 49 14.10 -0.85 2.66
N ARG A 50 13.75 0.10 3.54
CA ARG A 50 14.61 0.59 4.62
C ARG A 50 13.76 1.02 5.80
N VAL A 51 14.22 0.71 7.00
CA VAL A 51 13.67 1.16 8.28
C VAL A 51 14.75 2.00 8.96
N HIS A 52 14.44 3.22 9.41
CA HIS A 52 15.45 4.14 9.94
C HIS A 52 14.91 5.22 10.89
N ASP A 53 15.82 5.88 11.61
CA ASP A 53 15.54 7.01 12.51
C ASP A 53 15.96 8.38 11.96
N GLN A 54 16.44 8.42 10.71
CA GLN A 54 16.82 9.68 10.04
C GLN A 54 15.56 10.52 9.75
N THR A 55 15.46 11.68 10.40
CA THR A 55 14.34 12.61 10.19
C THR A 55 14.51 13.34 8.84
N PRO A 56 13.54 13.27 7.93
CA PRO A 56 13.63 13.96 6.64
C PRO A 56 13.43 15.47 6.80
N SER A 57 13.99 16.24 5.86
CA SER A 57 13.82 17.71 5.79
C SER A 57 12.44 18.17 5.29
N PHE A 58 11.54 17.22 5.02
CA PHE A 58 10.20 17.46 4.48
C PHE A 58 9.15 16.77 5.35
N LYS A 59 7.89 17.24 5.27
CA LYS A 59 6.76 16.63 5.96
C LYS A 59 6.43 15.27 5.35
N THR A 60 6.36 14.23 6.17
CA THR A 60 5.98 12.88 5.77
C THR A 60 4.50 12.61 6.02
N LYS A 61 3.95 11.64 5.29
CA LYS A 61 2.64 11.04 5.58
C LYS A 61 2.83 9.76 6.42
N PRO A 62 1.81 9.31 7.17
CA PRO A 62 1.87 8.05 7.90
C PRO A 62 1.73 6.85 6.97
N ILE A 63 2.32 5.72 7.36
CA ILE A 63 1.89 4.40 6.85
C ILE A 63 0.44 4.16 7.27
N ARG A 64 -0.42 3.68 6.36
CA ARG A 64 -1.82 3.39 6.70
C ARG A 64 -1.96 2.02 7.37
N LYS A 65 -1.28 1.00 6.85
CA LYS A 65 -1.35 -0.38 7.34
C LYS A 65 -0.14 -1.19 6.85
N ILE A 66 0.35 -2.12 7.67
CA ILE A 66 1.25 -3.21 7.26
C ILE A 66 0.37 -4.40 6.84
N LEU A 67 0.62 -4.95 5.65
CA LEU A 67 -0.24 -5.96 5.03
C LEU A 67 0.17 -7.39 5.35
N ASP A 68 1.40 -7.59 5.80
CA ASP A 68 1.99 -8.89 6.08
C ASP A 68 2.55 -8.91 7.51
N GLU A 69 2.32 -9.99 8.27
CA GLU A 69 2.85 -10.12 9.64
C GLU A 69 4.38 -10.20 9.62
N GLU A 70 4.94 -10.97 8.68
CA GLU A 70 6.37 -11.12 8.46
C GLU A 70 6.78 -10.58 7.08
N PRO A 71 8.06 -10.20 6.88
CA PRO A 71 8.59 -9.82 5.58
C PRO A 71 8.35 -10.88 4.51
N ILE A 72 7.77 -10.48 3.38
CA ILE A 72 7.63 -11.36 2.21
C ILE A 72 8.89 -11.39 1.35
N LEU A 73 9.79 -10.42 1.54
CA LEU A 73 11.12 -10.37 0.93
C LEU A 73 12.18 -10.48 2.02
N SER A 74 13.14 -11.38 1.82
CA SER A 74 14.35 -11.42 2.64
C SER A 74 15.28 -10.26 2.33
N ASN A 75 16.24 -9.99 3.23
CA ASN A 75 17.26 -8.97 3.01
C ASN A 75 18.12 -9.25 1.76
N GLU A 76 18.39 -10.53 1.48
CA GLU A 76 19.14 -10.96 0.29
C GLU A 76 18.36 -10.63 -0.99
N LEU A 77 17.04 -10.87 -1.00
CA LEU A 77 16.20 -10.57 -2.16
C LEU A 77 16.02 -9.06 -2.35
N LEU A 78 15.92 -8.28 -1.26
CA LEU A 78 15.96 -6.82 -1.31
C LEU A 78 17.28 -6.34 -1.92
N ALA A 79 18.42 -6.87 -1.47
CA ALA A 79 19.73 -6.51 -2.00
C ALA A 79 19.88 -6.89 -3.49
N LEU A 80 19.43 -8.09 -3.88
CA LEU A 80 19.47 -8.56 -5.26
C LEU A 80 18.62 -7.67 -6.17
N THR A 81 17.36 -7.41 -5.80
CA THR A 81 16.47 -6.54 -6.58
C THR A 81 16.97 -5.10 -6.64
N GLN A 82 17.64 -4.61 -5.58
CA GLN A 82 18.29 -3.31 -5.61
C GLN A 82 19.43 -3.29 -6.63
N TRP A 83 20.30 -4.30 -6.62
CA TRP A 83 21.40 -4.44 -7.58
C TRP A 83 20.88 -4.50 -9.02
N ILE A 84 19.88 -5.34 -9.30
CA ILE A 84 19.24 -5.44 -10.62
C ILE A 84 18.70 -4.08 -11.06
N SER A 85 17.98 -3.38 -10.18
CA SER A 85 17.39 -2.07 -10.53
C SER A 85 18.42 -1.00 -10.85
N ARG A 86 19.57 -1.04 -10.16
CA ARG A 86 20.69 -0.14 -10.43
C ARG A 86 21.38 -0.48 -11.75
N PHE A 87 21.63 -1.77 -11.99
CA PHE A 87 22.33 -2.25 -13.18
C PHE A 87 21.53 -2.00 -14.47
N TYR A 88 20.22 -2.31 -14.45
CA TYR A 88 19.34 -2.15 -15.61
C TYR A 88 18.60 -0.80 -15.65
N TYR A 89 18.97 0.14 -14.78
CA TYR A 89 18.37 1.47 -14.73
C TYR A 89 16.83 1.49 -14.56
N SER A 90 16.24 0.45 -13.97
CA SER A 90 14.80 0.38 -13.66
C SER A 90 14.47 0.97 -12.29
N SER A 91 13.18 1.04 -11.93
CA SER A 91 12.78 1.31 -10.55
C SER A 91 12.97 0.07 -9.67
N TRP A 92 13.30 0.29 -8.40
CA TRP A 92 13.42 -0.81 -7.45
C TRP A 92 12.07 -1.51 -7.23
N GLY A 93 10.96 -0.76 -7.18
CA GLY A 93 9.65 -1.35 -6.97
C GLY A 93 9.14 -2.19 -8.14
N GLU A 94 9.39 -1.79 -9.40
CA GLU A 94 9.08 -2.65 -10.57
C GLU A 94 9.93 -3.93 -10.56
N THR A 95 11.18 -3.82 -10.12
CA THR A 95 12.09 -4.97 -10.01
C THR A 95 11.64 -5.93 -8.90
N ILE A 96 11.18 -5.40 -7.76
CA ILE A 96 10.57 -6.19 -6.69
C ILE A 96 9.30 -6.88 -7.20
N GLN A 97 8.41 -6.13 -7.86
CA GLN A 97 7.19 -6.68 -8.45
C GLN A 97 7.48 -7.84 -9.40
N ALA A 98 8.49 -7.71 -10.25
CA ALA A 98 8.89 -8.76 -11.19
C ALA A 98 9.49 -10.00 -10.50
N ALA A 99 10.07 -9.84 -9.30
CA ALA A 99 10.64 -10.94 -8.53
C ALA A 99 9.59 -11.71 -7.71
N LEU A 100 8.41 -11.13 -7.47
CA LEU A 100 7.37 -11.74 -6.66
C LEU A 100 6.47 -12.69 -7.49
N PRO A 101 5.97 -13.78 -6.88
CA PRO A 101 4.88 -14.58 -7.46
C PRO A 101 3.64 -13.74 -7.76
N SER A 102 2.87 -14.13 -8.77
CA SER A 102 1.67 -13.40 -9.24
C SER A 102 0.61 -13.16 -8.15
N GLY A 103 0.54 -14.01 -7.13
CA GLY A 103 -0.37 -13.86 -5.99
C GLY A 103 0.01 -12.75 -5.00
N LEU A 104 1.24 -12.23 -5.07
CA LEU A 104 1.75 -11.17 -4.18
C LEU A 104 1.81 -9.79 -4.86
N ASN A 105 1.15 -9.66 -6.02
CA ASN A 105 1.10 -8.43 -6.78
C ASN A 105 0.51 -7.24 -5.99
N PHE A 106 0.97 -6.04 -6.32
CA PHE A 106 0.59 -4.78 -5.67
C PHE A 106 -0.74 -4.25 -6.23
N VAL A 107 -1.81 -5.01 -6.08
CA VAL A 107 -3.14 -4.64 -6.59
C VAL A 107 -3.97 -4.03 -5.48
N SER A 108 -4.42 -2.79 -5.66
CA SER A 108 -5.45 -2.18 -4.83
C SER A 108 -6.74 -2.08 -5.62
N ARG A 109 -7.86 -2.59 -5.06
CA ARG A 109 -9.21 -2.44 -5.63
C ARG A 109 -10.07 -1.65 -4.67
N LYS A 110 -10.89 -0.75 -5.21
CA LYS A 110 -11.91 -0.03 -4.45
C LYS A 110 -13.21 -0.81 -4.50
N TYR A 111 -13.76 -1.10 -3.34
CA TYR A 111 -15.07 -1.73 -3.20
C TYR A 111 -16.06 -0.70 -2.64
N LEU A 112 -17.28 -0.75 -3.12
CA LEU A 112 -18.39 -0.03 -2.51
C LEU A 112 -18.84 -0.80 -1.27
N ARG A 113 -19.03 -0.07 -0.17
CA ARG A 113 -19.68 -0.59 1.04
C ARG A 113 -20.73 0.42 1.49
N ILE A 114 -21.87 -0.11 1.93
CA ILE A 114 -22.92 0.70 2.51
C ILE A 114 -22.43 1.22 3.86
N SER A 115 -22.62 2.50 4.11
CA SER A 115 -22.25 3.10 5.38
C SER A 115 -23.28 2.74 6.45
N ASP A 116 -22.81 2.41 7.65
CA ASP A 116 -23.67 2.07 8.80
C ASP A 116 -24.56 3.25 9.26
N SER A 117 -24.22 4.48 8.86
CA SER A 117 -24.97 5.69 9.21
C SER A 117 -26.17 5.98 8.29
N VAL A 118 -26.42 5.15 7.28
CA VAL A 118 -27.55 5.34 6.36
C VAL A 118 -28.87 5.02 7.06
N ASP A 119 -29.70 6.05 7.25
CA ASP A 119 -31.09 5.89 7.71
C ASP A 119 -31.97 5.34 6.58
N ARG A 120 -32.18 4.02 6.60
CA ARG A 120 -32.94 3.28 5.57
C ARG A 120 -34.38 3.76 5.41
N ASN A 121 -34.94 4.42 6.43
CA ASN A 121 -36.33 4.91 6.40
C ASN A 121 -36.48 6.18 5.56
N LYS A 122 -35.40 6.94 5.35
CA LYS A 122 -35.39 8.16 4.54
C LYS A 122 -35.09 7.93 3.07
N LEU A 123 -34.78 6.70 2.69
CA LEU A 123 -34.40 6.35 1.33
C LEU A 123 -35.64 6.26 0.43
N ASN A 124 -35.50 6.80 -0.78
CA ASN A 124 -36.48 6.61 -1.84
C ASN A 124 -36.40 5.18 -2.41
N LYS A 125 -37.28 4.87 -3.38
CA LYS A 125 -37.37 3.52 -3.96
C LYS A 125 -36.08 3.12 -4.67
N ASP A 126 -35.53 4.02 -5.48
CA ASP A 126 -34.34 3.77 -6.30
C ASP A 126 -33.09 3.60 -5.42
N GLU A 127 -32.96 4.40 -4.36
CA GLU A 127 -31.86 4.28 -3.38
C GLU A 127 -31.91 2.95 -2.61
N LYS A 128 -33.11 2.46 -2.29
CA LYS A 128 -33.28 1.15 -1.66
C LYS A 128 -32.89 0.01 -2.59
N GLU A 129 -33.22 0.11 -3.87
CA GLU A 129 -32.84 -0.84 -4.91
C GLU A 129 -31.31 -0.89 -5.06
N VAL A 130 -30.65 0.27 -5.19
CA VAL A 130 -29.19 0.36 -5.24
C VAL A 130 -28.52 -0.25 -4.01
N ILE A 131 -29.05 -0.02 -2.80
CA ILE A 131 -28.52 -0.63 -1.59
C ILE A 131 -28.71 -2.15 -1.59
N SER A 132 -29.83 -2.65 -2.09
CA SER A 132 -30.08 -4.10 -2.22
C SER A 132 -29.03 -4.73 -3.13
N ASP A 133 -28.81 -4.13 -4.31
CA ASP A 133 -27.84 -4.63 -5.29
C ASP A 133 -26.41 -4.62 -4.74
N LEU A 134 -26.04 -3.57 -4.00
CA LEU A 134 -24.73 -3.47 -3.34
C LEU A 134 -24.55 -4.45 -2.17
N GLN A 135 -25.62 -5.00 -1.59
CA GLN A 135 -25.55 -6.06 -0.58
C GLN A 135 -25.37 -7.44 -1.21
N GLU A 136 -25.99 -7.67 -2.36
CA GLU A 136 -25.95 -8.96 -3.06
C GLU A 136 -24.68 -9.14 -3.88
N THR A 137 -24.05 -8.04 -4.31
CA THR A 137 -22.88 -8.07 -5.21
C THR A 137 -21.67 -7.34 -4.61
N GLU A 138 -20.48 -7.97 -4.65
CA GLU A 138 -19.22 -7.26 -4.42
C GLU A 138 -18.93 -6.32 -5.59
N THR A 139 -19.52 -5.12 -5.53
CA THR A 139 -19.34 -4.11 -6.57
C THR A 139 -18.01 -3.40 -6.38
N THR A 140 -17.14 -3.53 -7.40
CA THR A 140 -15.90 -2.76 -7.51
C THR A 140 -16.18 -1.43 -8.22
N LEU A 141 -15.62 -0.34 -7.71
CA LEU A 141 -15.52 0.91 -8.46
C LEU A 141 -14.47 0.69 -9.56
N LYS A 142 -14.89 0.31 -10.77
CA LYS A 142 -14.06 0.52 -11.96
C LYS A 142 -13.88 2.03 -12.10
N GLU A 143 -12.63 2.47 -12.04
CA GLU A 143 -12.15 3.85 -12.06
C GLU A 143 -13.08 4.86 -12.75
N ALA A 144 -13.65 5.77 -11.95
CA ALA A 144 -14.03 7.10 -12.40
C ALA A 144 -12.79 8.01 -12.43
#